data_AF-X1BH21-F1
#
_entry.id   AF-X1BH21-F1
#
_cell.length_a   1.000
_cell.length_b   1.000
_cell.length_c   1.000
_cell.angle_alpha   90.00
_cell.angle_beta   90.00
_cell.angle_gamma   90.00
#
_symmetry.space_group_name_H-M   'P 1'
#
loop_
_entity.id
_entity.type
_entity.pdbx_description
1 polymer ?
#
loop_
_entity_poly.entity_id
_entity_poly.type
_entity_poly.pdbx_seq_one_letter_code
_entity_poly.pdbx_strand_id
1 'polypeptide(L)' 'RIDLPIGTPPEEIERYALSSRKVKNFTQGKEIVKKIVVPNKLINIVVKN' A
#
# COMPACT_ATOMS: atom_id res chain seq x y z
N ARG A 1 -2.29 9.73 -3.96
CA ARG A 1 -2.26 10.24 -2.59
C ARG A 1 -3.50 9.69 -1.89
N ILE A 2 -3.38 9.23 -0.65
CA ILE A 2 -4.49 8.73 0.17
C ILE A 2 -4.41 9.57 1.44
N ASP A 3 -5.52 10.16 1.85
CA ASP A 3 -5.60 10.93 3.08
C ASP A 3 -6.15 9.99 4.17
N LEU A 4 -5.35 9.78 5.22
CA LEU A 4 -5.67 8.92 6.36
C LEU A 4 -5.40 9.69 7.66
N PRO A 5 -6.13 9.39 8.75
CA PRO A 5 -5.85 9.95 10.06
C PRO A 5 -4.40 9.70 10.51
N ILE A 6 -3.86 10.63 11.32
CA ILE A 6 -2.56 10.41 11.97
C ILE A 6 -2.68 9.22 12.92
N GLY A 7 -1.70 8.31 12.85
CA GLY A 7 -1.68 7.12 13.70
C GLY A 7 -2.54 5.96 13.20
N THR A 8 -3.06 6.00 11.96
CA THR A 8 -3.67 4.82 11.34
C THR A 8 -2.73 3.61 11.42
N PRO A 9 -3.21 2.45 11.91
CA PRO A 9 -2.40 1.24 12.00
C PRO A 9 -1.82 0.80 10.65
N PRO A 10 -0.59 0.25 10.60
CA PRO A 10 0.04 -0.20 9.37
C PRO A 10 -0.84 -1.16 8.54
N GLU A 11 -1.53 -2.10 9.19
CA GLU A 11 -2.39 -3.08 8.54
C GLU A 11 -3.57 -2.40 7.82
N GLU A 12 -4.07 -1.31 8.39
CA GLU A 12 -5.16 -0.54 7.80
C GLU A 12 -4.66 0.32 6.62
N ILE A 13 -3.48 0.93 6.76
CA ILE A 13 -2.80 1.64 5.65
C ILE A 13 -2.61 0.70 4.46
N GLU A 14 -2.16 -0.53 4.71
CA GLU A 14 -1.99 -1.55 3.67
C GLU A 14 -3.31 -1.89 2.96
N ARG A 15 -4.39 -2.10 3.72
CA ARG A 15 -5.71 -2.38 3.15
C ARG A 15 -6.22 -1.24 2.27
N TYR A 16 -6.09 0.01 2.72
CA TYR A 16 -6.47 1.18 1.93
C TYR A 16 -5.60 1.34 0.67
N ALA A 17 -4.29 1.10 0.79
CA ALA A 17 -3.40 1.16 -0.35
C ALA A 17 -3.80 0.12 -1.41
N LEU A 18 -4.03 -1.14 -1.01
CA LEU A 18 -4.39 -2.23 -1.90
C LEU A 18 -5.83 -2.14 -2.45
N SER A 19 -6.73 -1.41 -1.79
CA SER A 19 -8.09 -1.18 -2.30
C SER A 19 -8.13 -0.11 -3.40
N SER A 20 -7.13 0.76 -3.46
CA SER A 20 -7.02 1.81 -4.48
C SER A 20 -6.92 1.23 -5.88
N ARG A 21 -7.78 1.70 -6.80
CA ARG A 21 -7.75 1.31 -8.22
C ARG A 21 -6.37 1.52 -8.85
N LYS A 22 -5.70 2.62 -8.51
CA LYS A 22 -4.36 2.92 -9.02
C LYS A 22 -3.36 1.83 -8.62
N VAL A 23 -3.35 1.43 -7.35
CA VAL A 23 -2.44 0.39 -6.85
C VAL A 23 -2.76 -0.94 -7.50
N LYS A 24 -4.04 -1.32 -7.60
CA LYS A 24 -4.47 -2.54 -8.29
C LYS A 24 -3.94 -2.62 -9.72
N ASN A 25 -3.98 -1.53 -10.48
CA ASN A 25 -3.43 -1.50 -11.84
C ASN A 25 -1.92 -1.78 -11.90
N PHE A 26 -1.16 -1.44 -10.85
CA PHE A 26 0.28 -1.70 -10.78
C PHE A 26 0.65 -3.05 -10.16
N THR A 27 -0.25 -3.65 -9.37
CA THR A 27 -0.02 -4.93 -8.68
C THR A 27 -0.71 -6.12 -9.37
N GLN A 28 -1.69 -5.89 -10.25
CA GLN A 28 -2.41 -6.97 -10.93
C GLN A 28 -1.47 -7.79 -11.82
N GLY A 29 -1.54 -9.11 -11.69
CA GLY A 29 -0.66 -10.04 -12.42
C GLY A 29 0.78 -10.07 -11.93
N LYS A 30 1.10 -9.40 -10.81
CA LYS A 30 2.42 -9.41 -10.19
C LYS A 30 2.38 -10.03 -8.81
N GLU A 31 3.48 -10.62 -8.40
CA GLU A 31 3.66 -11.11 -7.03
C GLU A 31 4.06 -9.97 -6.11
N ILE A 32 3.35 -9.77 -5.00
CA ILE A 32 3.73 -8.78 -3.97
C ILE A 32 4.74 -9.45 -3.03
N VAL A 33 5.99 -8.98 -3.05
CA VAL A 33 7.10 -9.56 -2.28
C VAL A 33 7.21 -8.93 -0.90
N LYS A 34 7.02 -7.61 -0.80
CA LYS A 34 7.13 -6.86 0.46
C LYS A 34 6.17 -5.68 0.48
N LYS A 35 5.64 -5.38 1.67
CA LYS A 35 4.93 -4.14 1.98
C LYS A 35 5.68 -3.48 3.14
N ILE A 36 6.10 -2.24 2.94
CA ILE A 36 6.89 -1.50 3.92
C ILE A 36 6.14 -0.22 4.25
N VAL A 37 5.58 -0.15 5.45
CA VAL A 37 4.86 1.02 5.94
C VAL A 37 5.82 1.89 6.75
N VAL A 38 5.94 3.15 6.33
CA VAL A 38 6.58 4.20 7.12
C VAL A 38 5.47 5.10 7.65
N PRO A 39 5.12 5.01 8.95
CA PRO A 39 3.98 5.71 9.54
C PRO A 39 4.00 7.21 9.23
N ASN A 40 2.84 7.76 8.88
CA ASN A 40 2.65 9.17 8.53
C ASN A 40 3.52 9.68 7.35
N LYS A 41 4.16 8.79 6.57
CA LYS A 41 5.00 9.16 5.42
C LYS A 41 4.55 8.47 4.13
N LEU A 42 4.69 7.15 4.03
CA LEU A 42 4.38 6.39 2.82
C LEU A 42 4.25 4.90 3.10
N ILE A 43 3.66 4.20 2.15
CA ILE A 43 3.73 2.74 2.03
C ILE A 43 4.41 2.41 0.70
N ASN A 44 5.44 1.56 0.75
CA ASN A 44 6.11 1.03 -0.43
C ASN A 44 5.68 -0.43 -0.66
N ILE A 45 5.19 -0.72 -1.85
CA ILE A 45 4.74 -2.05 -2.26
C ILE A 45 5.71 -2.57 -3.30
N VAL A 46 6.50 -3.58 -2.92
CA VAL A 46 7.49 -4.21 -3.80
C VAL A 46 6.83 -5.36 -4.53
N VAL A 47 6.88 -5.32 -5.86
CA VAL A 47 6.31 -6.33 -6.75
C VAL A 47 7.40 -6.99 -7.59
N LYS A 48 7.19 -8.25 -7.94
CA LYS A 48 8.02 -9.03 -8.86
C LYS A 48 7.14 -9.60 -9.98
N ASN A 49 7.71 -9.71 -11.18
CA ASN A 49 7.10 -10.38 -12.32
C ASN A 49 7.44 -11.87 -12.31
#